data_AF-A0A6A5C871-F1
#
_entry.id   AF-A0A6A5C871-F1
#
_cell.length_a   1.000
_cell.length_b   1.000
_cell.length_c   1.000
_cell.angle_alpha   90.00
_cell.angle_beta   90.00
_cell.angle_gamma   90.00
#
_symmetry.space_group_name_H-M   'P 1'
#
loop_
_entity.id
_entity.type
_entity.pdbx_description
1 polymer ?
#
loop_
_entity_poly.entity_id
_entity_poly.type
_entity_poly.pdbx_seq_one_letter_code
_entity_poly.pdbx_strand_id
1 'polypeptide(L)'
;MSQDLKASPYKAVINFINQFQTLTNTGLGRDKATKVIQYGCKIIEEILERSASPTVDHKDLIVRVQRTSAGLATARRVMRFWKPFQGYVALIQFIEALISGKKQTVTAILDLVSKLCMAHYFLVDHLTWLSREKILSDMPLELAQKSQSFFASTFNNNKNADYSRIGSNFWFYGVVFAILAHVLRWSEYLTKEKKEFDIVRDANQQKMFRTLIALFCDFGTAAILAKKTTFQNKAALGVFGVVSSLISIYDAWPSQ
;
A
#
# COMPACT_ATOMS: atom_id res chain seq x y z
N MET A 1 40.54 -35.93 13.33
CA MET A 1 39.30 -36.45 12.70
C MET A 1 38.23 -35.37 12.80
N SER A 2 38.15 -34.49 11.81
CA SER A 2 37.00 -33.60 11.63
C SER A 2 35.87 -34.45 11.05
N GLN A 3 34.87 -34.79 11.87
CA GLN A 3 33.62 -35.30 11.34
C GLN A 3 32.97 -34.17 10.55
N ASP A 4 33.04 -34.26 9.22
CA ASP A 4 32.18 -33.48 8.33
C ASP A 4 30.72 -33.82 8.68
N LEU A 5 30.14 -32.99 9.54
CA LEU A 5 28.72 -32.97 9.84
C LEU A 5 28.00 -32.66 8.53
N LYS A 6 27.56 -33.73 7.84
CA LYS A 6 26.70 -33.63 6.65
C LYS A 6 25.58 -32.64 6.95
N ALA A 7 25.57 -31.52 6.23
CA ALA A 7 24.55 -30.50 6.41
C ALA A 7 23.16 -31.15 6.30
N SER A 8 22.33 -30.94 7.32
CA SER A 8 20.96 -31.48 7.34
C SER A 8 20.23 -31.09 6.05
N PRO A 9 19.56 -32.03 5.36
CA PRO A 9 18.80 -31.73 4.14
C PRO A 9 17.68 -30.72 4.40
N TYR A 10 17.31 -30.52 5.67
CA TYR A 10 16.28 -29.58 6.09
C TYR A 10 16.80 -28.17 6.41
N LYS A 11 18.12 -27.93 6.37
CA LYS A 11 18.71 -26.62 6.74
C LYS A 11 18.13 -25.47 5.89
N ALA A 12 17.97 -25.67 4.59
CA ALA A 12 17.40 -24.67 3.69
C ALA A 12 15.93 -24.36 4.01
N VAL A 13 15.13 -25.40 4.27
CA VAL A 13 13.70 -25.27 4.62
C VAL A 13 13.52 -24.56 5.96
N ILE A 14 14.29 -24.94 6.98
CA ILE A 14 14.27 -24.31 8.31
C ILE A 14 14.67 -22.82 8.19
N ASN A 15 15.72 -22.53 7.42
CA ASN A 15 16.14 -21.15 7.18
C ASN A 15 15.03 -20.32 6.51
N PHE A 16 14.38 -20.87 5.48
CA PHE A 16 13.25 -20.21 4.82
C PHE A 16 12.09 -19.94 5.80
N ILE A 17 11.71 -20.93 6.61
CA ILE A 17 10.65 -20.78 7.62
C ILE A 17 11.01 -19.68 8.63
N ASN A 18 12.24 -19.67 9.14
CA ASN A 18 12.70 -18.66 10.08
C ASN A 18 12.69 -17.25 9.47
N GLN A 19 13.09 -17.11 8.20
CA GLN A 19 13.02 -15.83 7.48
C GLN A 19 11.58 -15.38 7.27
N PHE A 20 10.70 -16.29 6.86
CA PHE A 20 9.29 -16.01 6.68
C PHE A 20 8.60 -15.61 8.00
N GLN A 21 8.93 -16.30 9.10
CA GLN A 21 8.45 -15.96 10.44
C GLN A 21 8.94 -14.58 10.86
N THR A 22 10.23 -14.27 10.63
CA THR A 22 10.80 -12.94 10.91
C THR A 22 10.07 -11.84 10.15
N LEU A 23 9.83 -12.04 8.86
CA LEU A 23 9.08 -11.08 8.04
C LEU A 23 7.65 -10.89 8.53
N THR A 24 6.93 -11.99 8.79
CA THR A 24 5.53 -11.98 9.23
C THR A 24 5.34 -11.53 10.68
N ASN A 25 6.40 -11.48 11.49
CA ASN A 25 6.36 -10.82 12.79
C ASN A 25 6.37 -9.29 12.69
N THR A 26 6.79 -8.73 11.54
CA THR A 26 6.73 -7.28 11.32
C THR A 26 5.33 -6.82 10.90
N GLY A 27 4.94 -5.60 11.28
CA GLY A 27 3.68 -5.00 10.81
C GLY A 27 3.62 -4.83 9.29
N LEU A 28 4.77 -4.55 8.65
CA LEU A 28 4.88 -4.43 7.20
C LEU A 28 4.67 -5.79 6.50
N GLY A 29 5.33 -6.85 6.97
CA GLY A 29 5.21 -8.18 6.41
C GLY A 29 3.78 -8.71 6.48
N ARG A 30 3.10 -8.56 7.62
CA ARG A 30 1.69 -8.94 7.75
C ARG A 30 0.78 -8.17 6.81
N ASP A 31 0.97 -6.85 6.71
CA ASP A 31 0.19 -6.02 5.79
C ASP A 31 0.36 -6.46 4.33
N LYS A 32 1.61 -6.72 3.90
CA LYS A 32 1.91 -7.10 2.52
C LYS A 32 1.46 -8.53 2.21
N ALA A 33 1.64 -9.48 3.11
CA ALA A 33 1.12 -10.85 2.96
C ALA A 33 -0.41 -10.85 2.85
N THR A 34 -1.08 -10.11 3.74
CA THR A 34 -2.54 -9.91 3.67
C THR A 34 -2.96 -9.26 2.35
N LYS A 35 -2.17 -8.28 1.85
CA LYS A 35 -2.40 -7.63 0.55
C LYS A 35 -2.28 -8.65 -0.60
N VAL A 36 -1.28 -9.54 -0.61
CA VAL A 36 -1.14 -10.60 -1.63
C VAL A 36 -2.41 -11.45 -1.69
N ILE A 37 -2.87 -11.96 -0.54
CA ILE A 37 -4.05 -12.84 -0.48
C ILE A 37 -5.31 -12.07 -0.92
N GLN A 38 -5.49 -10.84 -0.42
CA GLN A 38 -6.63 -10.00 -0.78
C GLN A 38 -6.73 -9.74 -2.29
N TYR A 39 -5.61 -9.33 -2.91
CA TYR A 39 -5.62 -9.03 -4.35
C TYR A 39 -5.61 -10.31 -5.20
N GLY A 40 -5.06 -11.42 -4.71
CA GLY A 40 -5.24 -12.75 -5.30
C GLY A 40 -6.71 -13.16 -5.36
N CYS A 41 -7.49 -12.88 -4.31
CA CYS A 41 -8.94 -13.07 -4.32
C CYS A 41 -9.63 -12.27 -5.44
N LYS A 42 -9.13 -11.07 -5.80
CA LYS A 42 -9.68 -10.27 -6.91
C LYS A 42 -9.43 -10.87 -8.29
N ILE A 43 -8.30 -11.56 -8.45
CA ILE A 43 -8.01 -12.32 -9.68
C ILE A 43 -8.97 -13.51 -9.78
N ILE A 44 -9.11 -14.28 -8.71
CA ILE A 44 -9.99 -15.45 -8.65
C ILE A 44 -11.46 -15.03 -8.88
N GLU A 45 -11.91 -13.95 -8.24
CA GLU A 45 -13.25 -13.37 -8.40
C GLU A 45 -13.57 -13.10 -9.88
N GLU A 46 -12.69 -12.40 -10.60
CA GLU A 46 -12.89 -12.10 -12.03
C GLU A 46 -12.89 -13.37 -12.90
N ILE A 47 -12.02 -14.34 -12.62
CA ILE A 47 -11.96 -15.60 -13.38
C ILE A 47 -13.27 -16.37 -13.22
N LEU A 48 -13.78 -16.47 -11.99
CA LEU A 48 -15.05 -17.16 -11.71
C LEU A 48 -16.23 -16.42 -12.33
N GLU A 49 -16.28 -15.08 -12.25
CA GLU A 49 -17.34 -14.26 -12.85
C GLU A 49 -17.37 -14.36 -14.39
N ARG A 50 -16.22 -14.56 -15.04
CA ARG A 50 -16.13 -14.72 -16.51
C ARG A 50 -16.43 -16.13 -17.01
N SER A 51 -16.47 -17.13 -16.14
CA SER A 51 -16.82 -18.48 -16.55
C SER A 51 -18.28 -18.52 -17.02
N ALA A 52 -18.52 -19.01 -18.25
CA ALA A 52 -19.73 -18.74 -19.04
C ALA A 52 -21.04 -19.32 -18.50
N SER A 53 -21.03 -20.02 -17.36
CA SER A 53 -22.23 -20.43 -16.63
C SER A 53 -21.85 -20.80 -15.19
N PRO A 54 -21.93 -19.87 -14.23
CA PRO A 54 -21.63 -20.19 -12.85
C PRO A 54 -22.70 -21.17 -12.34
N THR A 55 -22.29 -22.42 -12.09
CA THR A 55 -23.10 -23.38 -11.34
C THR A 55 -23.45 -22.78 -9.98
N VAL A 56 -24.45 -23.32 -9.28
CA VAL A 56 -24.81 -22.86 -7.92
C VAL A 56 -23.57 -22.82 -7.01
N ASP A 57 -22.68 -23.81 -7.13
CA ASP A 57 -21.43 -23.89 -6.39
C ASP A 57 -20.45 -22.74 -6.71
N HIS A 58 -20.40 -22.29 -7.97
CA HIS A 58 -19.55 -21.15 -8.36
C HIS A 58 -20.02 -19.85 -7.71
N LYS A 59 -21.32 -19.63 -7.61
CA LYS A 59 -21.88 -18.42 -6.97
C LYS A 59 -21.52 -18.38 -5.49
N ASP A 60 -21.63 -19.50 -4.79
CA ASP A 60 -21.23 -19.58 -3.39
C ASP A 60 -19.72 -19.37 -3.21
N LEU A 61 -18.89 -19.96 -4.09
CA LEU A 61 -17.45 -19.72 -4.07
C LEU A 61 -17.10 -18.24 -4.28
N ILE A 62 -17.73 -17.55 -5.23
CA ILE A 62 -17.54 -16.10 -5.46
C ILE A 62 -17.84 -15.32 -4.18
N VAL A 63 -18.96 -15.60 -3.51
CA VAL A 63 -19.33 -14.93 -2.25
C VAL A 63 -18.29 -15.18 -1.16
N ARG A 64 -17.79 -16.42 -1.02
CA ARG A 64 -16.72 -16.75 -0.07
C ARG A 64 -15.43 -15.98 -0.36
N VAL A 65 -15.01 -15.95 -1.63
CA VAL A 65 -13.81 -15.21 -2.08
C VAL A 65 -13.96 -13.71 -1.81
N GLN A 66 -15.14 -13.14 -2.08
CA GLN A 66 -15.44 -11.73 -1.79
C GLN A 66 -15.40 -11.43 -0.29
N ARG A 67 -15.98 -12.30 0.56
CA ARG A 67 -15.94 -12.18 2.02
C ARG A 67 -14.51 -12.25 2.54
N THR A 68 -13.70 -13.20 2.07
CA THR A 68 -12.28 -13.29 2.43
C THR A 68 -11.53 -12.02 2.02
N SER A 69 -11.73 -11.54 0.79
CA SER A 69 -11.12 -10.27 0.34
C SER A 69 -11.53 -9.08 1.22
N ALA A 70 -12.80 -9.00 1.63
CA ALA A 70 -13.30 -7.91 2.48
C ALA A 70 -12.71 -8.00 3.90
N GLY A 71 -12.68 -9.19 4.50
CA GLY A 71 -12.09 -9.42 5.82
C GLY A 71 -10.61 -9.05 5.87
N LEU A 72 -9.84 -9.45 4.85
CA LEU A 72 -8.41 -9.11 4.73
C LEU A 72 -8.21 -7.60 4.53
N ALA A 73 -9.10 -6.93 3.77
CA ALA A 73 -9.05 -5.47 3.64
C ALA A 73 -9.25 -4.79 5.00
N THR A 74 -10.23 -5.23 5.79
CA THR A 74 -10.49 -4.70 7.15
C THR A 74 -9.30 -4.96 8.08
N ALA A 75 -8.75 -6.17 8.09
CA ALA A 75 -7.56 -6.49 8.89
C ALA A 75 -6.38 -5.56 8.57
N ARG A 76 -6.16 -5.24 7.30
CA ARG A 76 -5.11 -4.29 6.88
C ARG A 76 -5.35 -2.88 7.39
N ARG A 77 -6.59 -2.40 7.41
CA ARG A 77 -6.91 -1.08 7.96
C ARG A 77 -6.50 -1.01 9.43
N VAL A 78 -6.89 -2.00 10.22
CA VAL A 78 -6.52 -2.09 11.64
C VAL A 78 -4.99 -2.09 11.82
N MET A 79 -4.26 -2.86 11.01
CA MET A 79 -2.78 -2.88 11.07
C MET A 79 -2.12 -1.52 10.72
N ARG A 80 -2.85 -0.61 10.06
CA ARG A 80 -2.36 0.69 9.61
C ARG A 80 -2.84 1.85 10.47
N PHE A 81 -3.51 1.59 11.59
CA PHE A 81 -4.08 2.62 12.46
C PHE A 81 -3.12 3.77 12.80
N TRP A 82 -1.86 3.43 13.09
CA TRP A 82 -0.83 4.40 13.45
C TRP A 82 -0.03 4.97 12.27
N LYS A 83 -0.29 4.52 11.03
CA LYS A 83 0.45 4.98 9.84
C LYS A 83 0.30 6.48 9.51
N PRO A 84 -0.86 7.14 9.73
CA PRO A 84 -0.97 8.58 9.47
C PRO A 84 0.09 9.41 10.21
N PHE A 85 0.41 9.05 11.46
CA PHE A 85 1.38 9.77 12.27
C PHE A 85 2.78 9.79 11.67
N GLN A 86 3.17 8.76 10.90
CA GLN A 86 4.47 8.73 10.23
C GLN A 86 4.63 9.87 9.21
N GLY A 87 3.55 10.25 8.51
CA GLY A 87 3.57 11.37 7.57
C GLY A 87 3.66 12.73 8.29
N TYR A 88 2.95 12.89 9.42
CA TYR A 88 3.02 14.13 10.20
C TYR A 88 4.36 14.30 10.92
N VAL A 89 4.98 13.21 11.40
CA VAL A 89 6.37 13.24 11.91
C VAL A 89 7.33 13.71 10.83
N ALA A 90 7.19 13.22 9.59
CA ALA A 90 8.02 13.68 8.47
C ALA A 90 7.83 15.18 8.17
N LEU A 91 6.62 15.72 8.34
CA LEU A 91 6.34 17.15 8.22
C LEU A 91 7.04 17.96 9.32
N ILE A 92 6.97 17.53 10.58
CA ILE A 92 7.65 18.21 11.69
C ILE A 92 9.17 18.23 11.45
N GLN A 93 9.76 17.10 11.05
CA GLN A 93 11.18 17.01 10.72
C GLN A 93 11.58 17.91 9.55
N PHE A 94 10.70 18.04 8.55
CA PHE A 94 10.93 18.94 7.42
C PHE A 94 10.89 20.41 7.85
N ILE A 95 9.93 20.79 8.70
CA ILE A 95 9.84 22.15 9.26
C ILE A 95 11.07 22.47 10.10
N GLU A 96 11.53 21.55 10.95
CA GLU A 96 12.74 21.71 11.76
C GLU A 96 13.98 21.92 10.87
N ALA A 97 14.08 21.17 9.76
CA ALA A 97 15.17 21.34 8.81
C ALA A 97 15.14 22.72 8.13
N LEU A 98 13.95 23.25 7.81
CA LEU A 98 13.80 24.60 7.27
C LEU A 98 14.21 25.67 8.29
N ILE A 99 13.76 25.55 9.54
CA ILE A 99 14.13 26.48 10.63
C ILE A 99 15.65 26.46 10.86
N SER A 100 16.27 25.29 10.73
CA SER A 100 17.73 25.11 10.85
C SER A 100 18.52 25.61 9.63
N GLY A 101 17.87 26.23 8.64
CA GLY A 101 18.53 26.74 7.43
C GLY A 101 19.01 25.66 6.45
N LYS A 102 18.58 24.40 6.60
CA LYS A 102 18.96 23.33 5.67
C LYS A 102 18.23 23.52 4.34
N LYS A 103 19.00 23.61 3.24
CA LYS A 103 18.45 23.67 1.88
C LYS A 103 17.68 22.38 1.58
N GLN A 104 16.44 22.51 1.13
CA GLN A 104 15.59 21.39 0.74
C GLN A 104 15.69 21.15 -0.77
N THR A 105 15.82 19.88 -1.16
CA THR A 105 15.79 19.50 -2.57
C THR A 105 14.35 19.37 -3.06
N VAL A 106 14.13 19.48 -4.37
CA VAL A 106 12.81 19.22 -4.98
C VAL A 106 12.34 17.79 -4.66
N THR A 107 13.25 16.82 -4.69
CA THR A 107 12.98 15.43 -4.31
C THR A 107 12.48 15.29 -2.87
N ALA A 108 13.04 16.05 -1.92
CA ALA A 108 12.59 16.05 -0.52
C ALA A 108 11.19 16.63 -0.37
N ILE A 109 10.86 17.69 -1.11
CA ILE A 109 9.51 18.28 -1.12
C ILE A 109 8.50 17.28 -1.70
N LEU A 110 8.80 16.65 -2.84
CA LEU A 110 7.91 15.66 -3.45
C LEU A 110 7.70 14.43 -2.54
N ASP A 111 8.76 13.95 -1.90
CA ASP A 111 8.67 12.86 -0.92
C ASP A 111 7.80 13.26 0.29
N LEU A 112 7.92 14.50 0.80
CA LEU A 112 7.08 15.00 1.88
C LEU A 112 5.61 15.05 1.45
N VAL A 113 5.31 15.64 0.29
CA VAL A 113 3.94 15.74 -0.23
C VAL A 113 3.35 14.33 -0.40
N SER A 114 4.13 13.39 -0.96
CA SER A 114 3.72 11.99 -1.07
C SER A 114 3.36 11.38 0.30
N LYS A 115 4.23 11.55 1.31
CA LYS A 115 3.99 11.06 2.68
C LYS A 115 2.75 11.68 3.31
N LEU A 116 2.52 12.97 3.12
CA LEU A 116 1.33 13.66 3.62
C LEU A 116 0.06 13.17 2.93
N CYS A 117 0.08 12.99 1.60
CA CYS A 117 -1.03 12.38 0.87
C CYS A 117 -1.34 10.97 1.41
N MET A 118 -0.32 10.14 1.64
CA MET A 118 -0.51 8.81 2.21
C MET A 118 -1.05 8.85 3.65
N ALA A 119 -0.61 9.80 4.47
CA ALA A 119 -1.15 9.98 5.82
C ALA A 119 -2.64 10.32 5.81
N HIS A 120 -3.05 11.25 4.94
CA HIS A 120 -4.47 11.62 4.78
C HIS A 120 -5.29 10.47 4.18
N TYR A 121 -4.74 9.73 3.22
CA TYR A 121 -5.36 8.50 2.72
C TYR A 121 -5.65 7.53 3.86
N PHE A 122 -4.65 7.21 4.70
CA PHE A 122 -4.86 6.29 5.81
C PHE A 122 -5.89 6.82 6.81
N LEU A 123 -5.85 8.12 7.16
CA LEU A 123 -6.84 8.72 8.06
C LEU A 123 -8.27 8.58 7.50
N VAL A 124 -8.47 8.88 6.23
CA VAL A 124 -9.78 8.79 5.57
C VAL A 124 -10.22 7.34 5.34
N ASP A 125 -9.28 6.39 5.15
CA ASP A 125 -9.59 4.96 5.08
C ASP A 125 -10.10 4.43 6.43
N HIS A 126 -9.63 4.96 7.55
CA HIS A 126 -10.21 4.68 8.88
C HIS A 126 -11.62 5.24 9.02
N LEU A 127 -11.87 6.49 8.56
CA LEU A 127 -13.23 7.05 8.54
C LEU A 127 -14.18 6.21 7.67
N THR A 128 -13.70 5.74 6.53
CA THR A 128 -14.44 4.83 5.64
C THR A 128 -14.78 3.52 6.36
N TRP A 129 -13.84 2.94 7.11
CA TRP A 129 -14.08 1.74 7.89
C TRP A 129 -15.07 1.96 9.03
N LEU A 130 -14.84 2.96 9.90
CA LEU A 130 -15.73 3.31 11.00
C LEU A 130 -17.15 3.61 10.51
N SER A 131 -17.26 4.27 9.35
CA SER A 131 -18.54 4.58 8.71
C SER A 131 -19.29 3.33 8.24
N ARG A 132 -18.58 2.31 7.76
CA ARG A 132 -19.17 1.04 7.32
C ARG A 132 -19.66 0.20 8.50
N GLU A 133 -18.93 0.24 9.61
CA GLU A 133 -19.30 -0.41 10.87
C GLU A 133 -20.34 0.38 11.67
N LYS A 134 -20.86 1.49 11.13
CA LYS A 134 -21.87 2.34 11.78
C LYS A 134 -21.45 2.91 13.14
N ILE A 135 -20.14 3.14 13.32
CA ILE A 135 -19.58 3.69 14.56
C ILE A 135 -19.71 5.22 14.59
N LEU A 136 -19.79 5.88 13.42
CA LEU A 136 -19.90 7.35 13.35
C LEU A 136 -21.35 7.81 13.54
N SER A 137 -21.58 9.14 13.50
CA SER A 137 -22.93 9.70 13.65
C SER A 137 -23.86 9.29 12.50
N ASP A 138 -25.09 8.88 12.84
CA ASP A 138 -26.19 8.64 11.88
C ASP A 138 -27.05 9.89 11.64
N MET A 139 -26.69 11.03 12.24
CA MET A 139 -27.44 12.28 12.07
C MET A 139 -27.57 12.63 10.58
N PRO A 140 -28.79 12.99 10.09
CA PRO A 140 -28.95 13.47 8.73
C PRO A 140 -27.98 14.60 8.44
N LEU A 141 -27.32 14.57 7.28
CA LEU A 141 -26.20 15.47 6.99
C LEU A 141 -26.61 16.95 7.06
N GLU A 142 -27.82 17.27 6.63
CA GLU A 142 -28.39 18.62 6.72
C GLU A 142 -28.50 19.11 8.17
N LEU A 143 -28.92 18.24 9.09
CA LEU A 143 -29.05 18.57 10.50
C LEU A 143 -27.66 18.70 11.15
N ALA A 144 -26.73 17.83 10.78
CA ALA A 144 -25.35 17.91 11.23
C ALA A 144 -24.69 19.23 10.80
N GLN A 145 -24.92 19.68 9.56
CA GLN A 145 -24.43 20.96 9.06
C GLN A 145 -25.11 22.15 9.76
N LYS A 146 -26.43 22.12 9.92
CA LYS A 146 -27.18 23.17 10.63
C LYS A 146 -26.79 23.29 12.11
N SER A 147 -26.47 22.17 12.76
CA SER A 147 -26.00 22.15 14.15
C SER A 147 -24.61 22.77 14.35
N GLN A 148 -23.89 23.09 13.27
CA GLN A 148 -22.49 23.54 13.27
C GLN A 148 -21.54 22.61 14.04
N SER A 149 -21.96 21.38 14.35
CA SER A 149 -21.12 20.41 15.02
C SER A 149 -20.07 19.90 14.04
N PHE A 150 -18.82 20.29 14.26
CA PHE A 150 -17.68 19.76 13.51
C PHE A 150 -17.66 18.24 13.57
N PHE A 151 -17.97 17.65 14.73
CA PHE A 151 -17.98 16.20 14.89
C PHE A 151 -19.10 15.53 14.10
N ALA A 152 -20.35 15.99 14.23
CA ALA A 152 -21.48 15.38 13.52
C ALA A 152 -21.37 15.55 12.00
N SER A 153 -20.76 16.66 11.54
CA SER A 153 -20.56 16.91 10.12
C SER A 153 -19.35 16.15 9.55
N THR A 154 -18.25 16.03 10.30
CA THR A 154 -17.01 15.39 9.83
C THR A 154 -17.01 13.89 10.01
N PHE A 155 -17.61 13.38 11.09
CA PHE A 155 -17.67 11.96 11.45
C PHE A 155 -19.11 11.45 11.31
N ASN A 156 -19.53 11.18 10.08
CA ASN A 156 -20.91 10.86 9.73
C ASN A 156 -20.99 9.63 8.82
N ASN A 157 -21.87 8.68 9.12
CA ASN A 157 -22.03 7.46 8.33
C ASN A 157 -22.54 7.74 6.90
N ASN A 158 -23.25 8.84 6.69
CA ASN A 158 -23.76 9.26 5.38
C ASN A 158 -22.65 9.74 4.42
N LYS A 159 -21.43 9.96 4.93
CA LYS A 159 -20.26 10.39 4.14
C LYS A 159 -19.36 9.24 3.66
N ASN A 160 -19.76 7.97 3.84
CA ASN A 160 -18.95 6.81 3.43
C ASN A 160 -18.42 6.89 1.99
N ALA A 161 -19.28 7.29 1.04
CA ALA A 161 -18.91 7.43 -0.37
C ALA A 161 -17.89 8.57 -0.58
N ASP A 162 -18.06 9.68 0.14
CA ASP A 162 -17.14 10.81 0.12
C ASP A 162 -15.78 10.45 0.71
N TYR A 163 -15.74 9.76 1.85
CA TYR A 163 -14.49 9.27 2.43
C TYR A 163 -13.77 8.35 1.44
N SER A 164 -14.47 7.39 0.85
CA SER A 164 -13.86 6.49 -0.14
C SER A 164 -13.29 7.25 -1.36
N ARG A 165 -13.99 8.29 -1.84
CA ARG A 165 -13.54 9.14 -2.95
C ARG A 165 -12.33 10.01 -2.57
N ILE A 166 -12.38 10.66 -1.42
CA ILE A 166 -11.29 11.51 -0.93
C ILE A 166 -10.05 10.67 -0.66
N GLY A 167 -10.19 9.54 0.02
CA GLY A 167 -9.11 8.61 0.33
C GLY A 167 -8.42 8.09 -0.94
N SER A 168 -9.20 7.64 -1.94
CA SER A 168 -8.63 7.16 -3.20
C SER A 168 -7.89 8.25 -3.99
N ASN A 169 -8.38 9.50 -3.98
CA ASN A 169 -7.67 10.63 -4.58
C ASN A 169 -6.34 10.92 -3.86
N PHE A 170 -6.33 10.94 -2.52
CA PHE A 170 -5.09 11.14 -1.76
C PHE A 170 -4.07 10.03 -2.03
N TRP A 171 -4.51 8.77 -2.10
CA TRP A 171 -3.61 7.68 -2.47
C TRP A 171 -3.06 7.87 -3.88
N PHE A 172 -3.91 8.17 -4.86
CA PHE A 172 -3.49 8.42 -6.24
C PHE A 172 -2.41 9.50 -6.33
N TYR A 173 -2.66 10.69 -5.78
CA TYR A 173 -1.68 11.77 -5.81
C TYR A 173 -0.41 11.43 -5.02
N GLY A 174 -0.54 10.74 -3.89
CA GLY A 174 0.60 10.26 -3.11
C GLY A 174 1.53 9.38 -3.94
N VAL A 175 0.98 8.47 -4.76
CA VAL A 175 1.76 7.62 -5.66
C VAL A 175 2.37 8.43 -6.82
N VAL A 176 1.62 9.37 -7.40
CA VAL A 176 2.16 10.26 -8.46
C VAL A 176 3.40 11.01 -7.97
N PHE A 177 3.31 11.65 -6.80
CA PHE A 177 4.45 12.36 -6.22
C PHE A 177 5.63 11.42 -5.89
N ALA A 178 5.35 10.20 -5.43
CA ALA A 178 6.40 9.20 -5.19
C ALA A 178 7.12 8.80 -6.48
N ILE A 179 6.39 8.61 -7.60
CA ILE A 179 6.97 8.32 -8.91
C ILE A 179 7.85 9.48 -9.36
N LEU A 180 7.37 10.72 -9.28
CA LEU A 180 8.14 11.90 -9.66
C LEU A 180 9.43 12.04 -8.84
N ALA A 181 9.33 11.88 -7.51
CA ALA A 181 10.50 11.90 -6.63
C ALA A 181 11.50 10.78 -6.97
N HIS A 182 11.01 9.60 -7.33
CA HIS A 182 11.84 8.45 -7.69
C HIS A 182 12.54 8.63 -9.04
N VAL A 183 11.83 9.11 -10.06
CA VAL A 183 12.40 9.40 -11.39
C VAL A 183 13.47 10.50 -11.30
N LEU A 184 13.24 11.55 -10.51
CA LEU A 184 14.25 12.59 -10.29
C LEU A 184 15.50 12.05 -9.60
N ARG A 185 15.34 11.24 -8.54
CA ARG A 185 16.47 10.57 -7.88
C ARG A 185 17.24 9.65 -8.82
N TRP A 186 16.53 8.91 -9.65
CA TRP A 186 17.14 8.06 -10.66
C TRP A 186 17.94 8.90 -11.68
N SER A 187 17.37 10.00 -12.16
CA SER A 187 18.06 10.91 -13.09
C SER A 187 19.33 11.52 -12.47
N GLU A 188 19.25 11.99 -11.22
CA GLU A 188 20.40 12.48 -10.46
C GLU A 188 21.48 11.39 -10.27
N TYR A 189 21.05 10.15 -10.06
CA TYR A 189 21.94 9.00 -9.96
C TYR A 189 22.67 8.74 -11.28
N LEU A 190 21.95 8.63 -12.41
CA LEU A 190 22.54 8.41 -13.74
C LEU A 190 23.49 9.53 -14.18
N THR A 191 23.20 10.78 -13.80
CA THR A 191 24.04 11.93 -14.15
C THR A 191 25.33 12.00 -13.33
N LYS A 192 25.29 11.59 -12.05
CA LYS A 192 26.50 11.44 -11.20
C LYS A 192 27.35 10.24 -11.64
N GLU A 193 26.71 9.19 -12.14
CA GLU A 193 27.32 7.90 -12.49
C GLU A 193 28.26 7.88 -13.70
N LYS A 194 28.37 8.97 -14.49
CA LYS A 194 29.36 9.03 -15.58
C LYS A 194 30.82 8.95 -15.11
N LYS A 195 31.11 8.93 -13.81
CA LYS A 195 32.47 9.06 -13.27
C LYS A 195 33.12 7.77 -12.76
N GLU A 196 32.42 6.76 -12.24
CA GLU A 196 33.05 5.53 -11.71
C GLU A 196 32.12 4.29 -11.85
N PHE A 197 32.64 3.16 -12.33
CA PHE A 197 31.92 1.89 -12.56
C PHE A 197 32.37 0.87 -11.50
N ASP A 198 31.49 0.42 -10.62
CA ASP A 198 31.83 -0.52 -9.54
C ASP A 198 30.68 -1.49 -9.21
N ILE A 199 30.95 -2.68 -8.66
CA ILE A 199 29.99 -3.82 -8.58
C ILE A 199 28.84 -3.60 -7.56
N VAL A 200 29.07 -2.87 -6.45
CA VAL A 200 28.04 -2.54 -5.43
C VAL A 200 26.86 -1.72 -6.02
N ARG A 201 27.09 -1.13 -7.20
CA ARG A 201 26.17 -0.31 -7.98
C ARG A 201 24.97 -1.10 -8.52
N ASP A 202 25.14 -2.38 -8.83
CA ASP A 202 24.08 -3.21 -9.41
C ASP A 202 22.93 -3.42 -8.41
N ALA A 203 23.24 -3.68 -7.13
CA ALA A 203 22.22 -3.92 -6.11
C ALA A 203 21.32 -2.68 -5.88
N ASN A 204 21.90 -1.47 -5.86
CA ASN A 204 21.15 -0.22 -5.69
C ASN A 204 20.30 0.09 -6.93
N GLN A 205 20.86 -0.08 -8.12
CA GLN A 205 20.13 0.11 -9.37
C GLN A 205 18.96 -0.87 -9.49
N GLN A 206 19.17 -2.15 -9.16
CA GLN A 206 18.10 -3.14 -9.13
C GLN A 206 17.03 -2.78 -8.11
N LYS A 207 17.40 -2.31 -6.91
CA LYS A 207 16.43 -1.85 -5.90
C LYS A 207 15.61 -0.66 -6.39
N MET A 208 16.24 0.31 -7.04
CA MET A 208 15.52 1.44 -7.65
C MET A 208 14.57 0.99 -8.76
N PHE A 209 15.00 0.03 -9.60
CA PHE A 209 14.16 -0.53 -10.65
C PHE A 209 12.94 -1.24 -10.08
N ARG A 210 13.14 -2.14 -9.10
CA ARG A 210 12.05 -2.84 -8.41
C ARG A 210 11.08 -1.85 -7.75
N THR A 211 11.61 -0.82 -7.08
CA THR A 211 10.81 0.23 -6.46
C THR A 211 9.95 0.95 -7.50
N LEU A 212 10.50 1.26 -8.67
CA LEU A 212 9.77 1.89 -9.77
C LEU A 212 8.64 0.99 -10.28
N ILE A 213 8.89 -0.32 -10.47
CA ILE A 213 7.84 -1.29 -10.85
C ILE A 213 6.72 -1.32 -9.80
N ALA A 214 7.08 -1.37 -8.52
CA ALA A 214 6.11 -1.39 -7.43
C ALA A 214 5.26 -0.10 -7.43
N LEU A 215 5.88 1.06 -7.66
CA LEU A 215 5.18 2.35 -7.76
C LEU A 215 4.22 2.40 -8.96
N PHE A 216 4.60 1.88 -10.12
CA PHE A 216 3.70 1.79 -11.28
C PHE A 216 2.52 0.84 -11.03
N CYS A 217 2.75 -0.28 -10.34
CA CYS A 217 1.67 -1.17 -9.92
C CYS A 217 0.73 -0.49 -8.92
N ASP A 218 1.28 0.21 -7.92
CA ASP A 218 0.46 0.99 -6.98
C ASP A 218 -0.28 2.14 -7.69
N PHE A 219 0.30 2.74 -8.74
CA PHE A 219 -0.35 3.75 -9.57
C PHE A 219 -1.54 3.17 -10.33
N GLY A 220 -1.37 2.03 -11.00
CA GLY A 220 -2.48 1.34 -11.67
C GLY A 220 -3.61 1.00 -10.70
N THR A 221 -3.27 0.49 -9.52
CA THR A 221 -4.22 0.19 -8.44
C THR A 221 -4.97 1.45 -7.98
N ALA A 222 -4.25 2.54 -7.69
CA ALA A 222 -4.83 3.78 -7.22
C ALA A 222 -5.68 4.47 -8.30
N ALA A 223 -5.25 4.42 -9.57
CA ALA A 223 -5.96 5.02 -10.69
C ALA A 223 -7.32 4.33 -10.93
N ILE A 224 -7.37 3.00 -10.86
CA ILE A 224 -8.62 2.23 -10.93
C ILE A 224 -9.55 2.61 -9.78
N LEU A 225 -9.04 2.64 -8.54
CA LEU A 225 -9.86 2.92 -7.36
C LEU A 225 -10.34 4.38 -7.28
N ALA A 226 -9.54 5.33 -7.76
CA ALA A 226 -9.93 6.73 -7.89
C ALA A 226 -10.83 7.01 -9.10
N LYS A 227 -11.23 5.96 -9.85
CA LYS A 227 -12.04 6.06 -11.08
C LYS A 227 -11.43 7.01 -12.11
N LYS A 228 -10.10 7.06 -12.19
CA LYS A 228 -9.35 7.86 -13.18
C LYS A 228 -9.13 7.11 -14.48
N THR A 229 -9.45 5.82 -14.51
CA THR A 229 -9.41 4.97 -15.70
C THR A 229 -10.80 4.44 -16.02
N THR A 230 -11.11 4.31 -17.30
CA THR A 230 -12.36 3.68 -17.78
C THR A 230 -12.33 2.15 -17.57
N PHE A 231 -11.14 1.57 -17.49
CA PHE A 231 -10.95 0.15 -17.25
C PHE A 231 -11.18 -0.19 -15.76
N GLN A 232 -12.21 -1.00 -15.48
CA GLN A 232 -12.58 -1.47 -14.12
C GLN A 232 -12.42 -2.99 -13.98
N ASN A 233 -11.40 -3.57 -14.60
CA ASN A 233 -11.15 -5.01 -14.53
C ASN A 233 -10.59 -5.40 -13.15
N LYS A 234 -11.28 -6.28 -12.41
CA LYS A 234 -10.87 -6.69 -11.06
C LYS A 234 -9.59 -7.55 -11.08
N ALA A 235 -9.37 -8.34 -12.14
CA ALA A 235 -8.13 -9.09 -12.29
C ALA A 235 -6.93 -8.16 -12.48
N ALA A 236 -7.04 -7.09 -13.26
CA ALA A 236 -5.94 -6.13 -13.41
C ALA A 236 -5.61 -5.44 -12.07
N LEU A 237 -6.64 -5.03 -11.33
CA LEU A 237 -6.49 -4.53 -9.96
C LEU A 237 -5.79 -5.56 -9.06
N GLY A 238 -6.17 -6.83 -9.18
CA GLY A 238 -5.56 -7.97 -8.49
C GLY A 238 -4.07 -8.13 -8.82
N VAL A 239 -3.72 -8.18 -10.11
CA VAL A 239 -2.34 -8.36 -10.57
C VAL A 239 -1.45 -7.24 -10.07
N PHE A 240 -1.85 -5.97 -10.25
CA PHE A 240 -1.07 -4.84 -9.74
C PHE A 240 -0.87 -4.90 -8.22
N GLY A 241 -1.93 -5.24 -7.48
CA GLY A 241 -1.86 -5.36 -6.03
C GLY A 241 -0.92 -6.48 -5.56
N VAL A 242 -0.95 -7.64 -6.23
CA VAL A 242 -0.07 -8.79 -5.94
C VAL A 242 1.39 -8.46 -6.26
N VAL A 243 1.68 -7.95 -7.46
CA VAL A 243 3.06 -7.66 -7.89
C VAL A 243 3.72 -6.63 -6.98
N SER A 244 3.05 -5.51 -6.69
CA SER A 244 3.55 -4.48 -5.75
C SER A 244 3.85 -5.07 -4.36
N SER A 245 2.98 -5.96 -3.87
CA SER A 245 3.20 -6.62 -2.58
C SER A 245 4.37 -7.59 -2.58
N LEU A 246 4.52 -8.40 -3.62
CA LEU A 246 5.60 -9.38 -3.72
C LEU A 246 6.96 -8.68 -3.79
N ILE A 247 7.06 -7.57 -4.54
CA ILE A 247 8.26 -6.73 -4.55
C ILE A 247 8.54 -6.17 -3.15
N SER A 248 7.51 -5.67 -2.46
CA SER A 248 7.67 -5.17 -1.08
C SER A 248 8.11 -6.25 -0.09
N ILE A 249 7.63 -7.48 -0.26
CA ILE A 249 8.02 -8.65 0.55
C ILE A 249 9.48 -9.01 0.26
N TYR A 250 9.88 -9.01 -1.01
CA TYR A 250 11.25 -9.28 -1.42
C TYR A 250 12.22 -8.24 -0.86
N ASP A 251 11.91 -6.95 -0.98
CA ASP A 251 12.77 -5.87 -0.47
C ASP A 251 12.83 -5.82 1.07
N ALA A 252 11.85 -6.41 1.76
CA ALA A 252 11.82 -6.56 3.21
C ALA A 252 12.30 -7.94 3.69
N TRP A 253 12.71 -8.83 2.77
CA TRP A 253 13.13 -10.18 3.11
C TRP A 253 14.40 -10.12 3.95
N PRO A 254 14.48 -10.83 5.10
CA PRO A 254 15.68 -10.83 5.91
C PRO A 254 16.88 -11.35 5.11
N SER A 255 17.91 -10.51 4.92
CA SER A 255 19.19 -10.95 4.37
C SER A 255 19.82 -11.97 5.33
N GLN A 256 20.40 -13.04 4.77
CA GLN A 256 21.19 -14.01 5.53
C GLN A 256 22.53 -13.41 5.96
#